data_AF-A0A2V2ZG39-F1
#
_entry.id   AF-A0A2V2ZG39-F1
#
_cell.length_a   1.000
_cell.length_b   1.000
_cell.length_c   1.000
_cell.angle_alpha   90.00
_cell.angle_beta   90.00
_cell.angle_gamma   90.00
#
_symmetry.space_group_name_H-M   'P 1'
#
loop_
_entity.id
_entity.type
_entity.pdbx_description
1 polymer ?
#
loop_
_entity_poly.entity_id
_entity_poly.type
_entity_poly.pdbx_seq_one_letter_code
_entity_poly.pdbx_strand_id
1 'polypeptide(L)'
;MLELTDLTDRLMKLNTLNTYNYTLSQFFGLMILTVIYSNYYIRLSRQLRWIIYGYAVLVLMTNVLYVQNDTRVTFYFNIITSIIICSYAASYFMKIIREGRVNRDLFIVNIIVFLFFSIECIISTTFNFLISNHLNWVAPVWLFRGILLLSFYLAFINLGWGVGKIRIR
;
A
#
# COMPACT_ATOMS: atom_id res chain seq x y z
N MET A 1 -3.99 -20.08 27.22
CA MET A 1 -3.35 -18.77 26.97
C MET A 1 -1.90 -18.95 26.54
N LEU A 2 -1.10 -19.80 27.21
CA LEU A 2 0.28 -20.13 26.82
C LEU A 2 0.46 -20.65 25.38
N GLU A 3 -0.44 -21.50 24.90
CA GLU A 3 -0.35 -22.07 23.54
C GLU A 3 -0.62 -21.04 22.44
N LEU A 4 -1.54 -20.10 22.67
CA LEU A 4 -1.83 -19.03 21.70
C LEU A 4 -0.67 -18.04 21.66
N THR A 5 -0.06 -17.74 22.80
CA THR A 5 1.18 -16.93 22.89
C THR A 5 2.37 -17.64 22.27
N ASP A 6 2.57 -18.95 22.46
CA ASP A 6 3.66 -19.71 21.80
C ASP A 6 3.44 -19.83 20.29
N LEU A 7 2.18 -20.02 19.85
CA LEU A 7 1.83 -20.02 18.44
C LEU A 7 2.04 -18.63 17.81
N THR A 8 1.64 -17.55 18.50
CA THR A 8 1.90 -16.19 18.02
C THR A 8 3.38 -15.87 18.05
N ASP A 9 4.16 -16.30 19.03
CA ASP A 9 5.60 -16.07 19.09
C ASP A 9 6.35 -16.86 17.99
N ARG A 10 5.89 -18.07 17.66
CA ARG A 10 6.38 -18.85 16.50
C ARG A 10 5.96 -18.25 15.15
N LEU A 11 4.77 -17.67 15.05
CA LEU A 11 4.30 -16.97 13.85
C LEU A 11 4.91 -15.57 13.69
N MET A 12 5.20 -14.88 14.80
CA MET A 12 5.82 -13.56 14.87
C MET A 12 7.34 -13.58 14.84
N LYS A 13 7.99 -14.75 15.01
CA LYS A 13 9.39 -14.92 14.64
C LYS A 13 9.55 -14.37 13.23
N LEU A 14 10.27 -13.25 13.14
CA LEU A 14 10.62 -12.52 11.93
C LEU A 14 11.42 -13.46 11.02
N ASN A 15 10.70 -14.36 10.36
CA ASN A 15 11.28 -15.28 9.42
C ASN A 15 11.70 -14.42 8.23
N THR A 16 12.91 -14.63 7.71
CA THR A 16 13.46 -13.87 6.58
C THR A 16 12.47 -13.77 5.41
N LEU A 17 11.67 -14.81 5.21
CA LEU A 17 10.53 -14.86 4.28
C LEU A 17 9.51 -13.72 4.45
N ASN A 18 9.15 -13.37 5.69
CA ASN A 18 8.17 -12.33 5.95
C ASN A 18 8.70 -10.94 5.60
N THR A 19 10.00 -10.70 5.83
CA THR A 19 10.69 -9.47 5.44
C THR A 19 10.72 -9.31 3.92
N TYR A 20 11.09 -10.36 3.19
CA TYR A 20 11.09 -10.33 1.72
C TYR A 20 9.67 -10.20 1.14
N ASN A 21 8.68 -10.92 1.70
CA ASN A 21 7.29 -10.82 1.26
C ASN A 21 6.74 -9.39 1.44
N TYR A 22 7.10 -8.72 2.53
CA TYR A 22 6.69 -7.34 2.77
C TYR A 22 7.30 -6.39 1.73
N THR A 23 8.60 -6.48 1.47
CA THR A 23 9.28 -5.66 0.45
C THR A 23 8.73 -5.93 -0.96
N LEU A 24 8.51 -7.19 -1.31
CA LEU A 24 7.90 -7.56 -2.59
C LEU A 24 6.48 -7.02 -2.72
N SER A 25 5.68 -7.10 -1.64
CA SER A 25 4.32 -6.55 -1.62
C SER A 25 4.32 -5.05 -1.90
N GLN A 26 5.24 -4.28 -1.31
CA GLN A 26 5.39 -2.86 -1.57
C GLN A 26 5.78 -2.56 -3.02
N PHE A 27 6.75 -3.31 -3.55
CA PHE A 27 7.19 -3.19 -4.94
C PHE A 27 6.03 -3.45 -5.91
N PHE A 28 5.38 -4.61 -5.78
CA PHE A 28 4.26 -4.97 -6.65
C PHE A 28 3.07 -4.03 -6.46
N GLY A 29 2.79 -3.59 -5.23
CA GLY A 29 1.75 -2.61 -4.94
C GLY A 29 1.95 -1.32 -5.73
N LEU A 30 3.15 -0.72 -5.67
CA LEU A 30 3.46 0.50 -6.41
C LEU A 30 3.39 0.29 -7.93
N MET A 31 3.92 -0.83 -8.43
CA MET A 31 3.90 -1.16 -9.87
C MET A 31 2.47 -1.33 -10.40
N ILE A 32 1.67 -2.17 -9.74
CA ILE A 32 0.28 -2.48 -10.14
C ILE A 32 -0.58 -1.22 -10.07
N LEU A 33 -0.48 -0.44 -9.00
CA LEU A 33 -1.24 0.80 -8.86
C LEU A 33 -0.81 1.83 -9.91
N THR A 34 0.48 1.97 -10.18
CA THR A 34 0.95 2.86 -11.25
C THR A 34 0.37 2.46 -12.61
N VAL A 35 0.32 1.16 -12.93
CA VAL A 35 -0.31 0.67 -14.17
C VAL A 35 -1.81 0.97 -14.20
N ILE A 36 -2.53 0.67 -13.11
CA ILE A 36 -3.98 0.86 -13.03
C ILE A 36 -4.34 2.33 -13.14
N TYR A 37 -3.73 3.19 -12.33
CA TYR A 37 -3.94 4.63 -12.42
C TYR A 37 -3.58 5.16 -13.79
N SER A 38 -2.51 4.64 -14.40
CA SER A 38 -2.09 5.18 -15.68
C SER A 38 -2.91 4.74 -16.90
N ASN A 39 -3.61 3.61 -16.80
CA ASN A 39 -4.47 3.11 -17.86
C ASN A 39 -5.93 3.55 -17.68
N TYR A 40 -6.43 3.56 -16.45
CA TYR A 40 -7.86 3.78 -16.18
C TYR A 40 -8.19 5.19 -15.69
N TYR A 41 -7.24 5.91 -15.09
CA TYR A 41 -7.55 7.13 -14.32
C TYR A 41 -6.87 8.39 -14.91
N ILE A 42 -5.54 8.35 -15.11
CA ILE A 42 -4.69 9.50 -15.45
C ILE A 42 -3.73 9.12 -16.57
N ARG A 43 -3.60 9.96 -17.61
CA ARG A 43 -2.60 9.77 -18.66
C ARG A 43 -1.22 10.26 -18.15
N LEU A 44 -0.52 9.43 -17.36
CA LEU A 44 0.83 9.79 -16.92
C LEU A 44 1.79 9.81 -18.11
N SER A 45 2.70 10.79 -18.12
CA SER A 45 3.77 10.85 -19.12
C SER A 45 4.69 9.64 -18.98
N ARG A 46 5.23 9.18 -20.12
CA ARG A 46 6.13 8.02 -20.15
C ARG A 46 7.36 8.22 -19.25
N GLN A 47 7.87 9.44 -19.18
CA GLN A 47 9.01 9.81 -18.34
C GLN A 47 8.71 9.62 -16.85
N LEU A 48 7.54 10.09 -16.36
CA LEU A 48 7.18 9.95 -14.96
C LEU A 48 7.05 8.47 -14.57
N ARG A 49 6.40 7.66 -15.42
CA ARG A 49 6.27 6.20 -15.21
C ARG A 49 7.65 5.54 -15.02
N TRP A 50 8.63 5.88 -15.86
CA TRP A 50 9.98 5.35 -15.74
C TRP A 50 10.69 5.79 -14.46
N ILE A 51 10.50 7.03 -14.02
CA ILE A 51 11.04 7.52 -12.74
C ILE A 51 10.47 6.71 -11.57
N ILE A 52 9.16 6.47 -11.57
CA ILE A 52 8.49 5.69 -10.52
C ILE A 52 8.95 4.23 -10.53
N TYR A 53 9.09 3.62 -11.70
CA TYR A 53 9.61 2.24 -11.81
C TYR A 53 11.06 2.15 -11.38
N GLY A 54 11.90 3.12 -11.77
CA GLY A 54 13.28 3.21 -11.31
C GLY A 54 13.36 3.35 -9.78
N TYR A 55 12.52 4.19 -9.19
CA TYR A 55 12.38 4.32 -7.75
C TYR A 55 11.96 3.00 -7.09
N ALA A 56 10.95 2.30 -7.63
CA ALA A 56 10.47 1.03 -7.10
C ALA A 56 11.59 -0.03 -7.07
N VAL A 57 12.36 -0.15 -8.17
CA VAL A 57 13.49 -1.08 -8.27
C VAL A 57 14.60 -0.69 -7.30
N LEU A 58 14.92 0.59 -7.18
CA LEU A 58 15.92 1.06 -6.23
C LEU A 58 15.54 0.72 -4.79
N VAL A 59 14.28 0.96 -4.40
CA VAL A 59 13.76 0.59 -3.07
C VAL A 59 13.80 -0.92 -2.84
N LEU A 60 13.46 -1.73 -3.84
CA LEU A 60 13.56 -3.19 -3.74
C LEU A 60 15.01 -3.62 -3.51
N MET A 61 15.95 -3.10 -4.29
CA MET A 61 17.38 -3.41 -4.17
C MET A 61 17.95 -2.97 -2.83
N THR A 62 17.63 -1.76 -2.37
CA THR A 62 18.09 -1.30 -1.05
C THR A 62 17.53 -2.19 0.04
N ASN A 63 16.23 -2.49 0.05
CA ASN A 63 15.66 -3.36 1.09
C ASN A 63 16.25 -4.78 1.06
N VAL A 64 16.47 -5.39 -0.11
CA VAL A 64 17.08 -6.73 -0.19
C VAL A 64 18.54 -6.73 0.27
N LEU A 65 19.32 -5.71 -0.09
CA LEU A 65 20.75 -5.63 0.25
C LEU A 65 20.99 -5.17 1.70
N TYR A 66 20.14 -4.28 2.25
CA TYR A 66 20.29 -3.76 3.62
C TYR A 66 19.72 -4.68 4.71
N VAL A 67 18.90 -5.69 4.36
CA VAL A 67 18.38 -6.68 5.33
C VAL A 67 19.49 -7.47 6.05
N GLN A 68 20.72 -7.43 5.54
CA GLN A 68 21.88 -8.05 6.22
C GLN A 68 22.43 -7.25 7.41
N ASN A 69 22.18 -5.94 7.51
CA ASN A 69 22.74 -5.09 8.57
C ASN A 69 21.65 -4.26 9.25
N ASP A 70 21.18 -4.75 10.39
CA ASP A 70 20.36 -4.07 11.40
C ASP A 70 18.90 -3.70 11.06
N THR A 71 18.05 -4.16 11.97
CA THR A 71 16.60 -4.06 12.21
C THR A 71 15.86 -2.72 11.96
N ARG A 72 16.45 -1.70 11.33
CA ARG A 72 15.93 -0.31 11.38
C ARG A 72 15.51 0.32 10.05
N VAL A 73 15.66 -0.32 8.90
CA VAL A 73 15.64 0.42 7.60
C VAL A 73 14.36 0.28 6.76
N THR A 74 13.45 -0.65 7.05
CA THR A 74 12.32 -0.96 6.14
C THR A 74 11.13 0.01 6.21
N PHE A 75 10.90 0.70 7.34
CA PHE A 75 9.68 1.49 7.54
C PHE A 75 9.66 2.86 6.84
N TYR A 76 10.81 3.52 6.67
CA TYR A 76 10.84 4.91 6.19
C TYR A 76 10.55 5.05 4.69
N PHE A 77 11.01 4.11 3.86
CA PHE A 77 10.76 4.16 2.41
C PHE A 77 9.29 3.92 2.04
N ASN A 78 8.52 3.27 2.94
CA ASN A 78 7.09 3.04 2.74
C ASN A 78 6.27 4.34 2.80
N ILE A 79 6.79 5.38 3.45
CA ILE A 79 6.15 6.70 3.48
C ILE A 79 6.11 7.28 2.07
N ILE A 80 7.24 7.21 1.35
CA ILE A 80 7.37 7.78 0.00
C ILE A 80 6.48 7.01 -0.99
N THR A 81 6.47 5.68 -0.94
CA THR A 81 5.58 4.86 -1.80
C THR A 81 4.11 5.22 -1.55
N SER A 82 3.71 5.35 -0.28
CA SER A 82 2.35 5.72 0.10
C SER A 82 1.99 7.14 -0.37
N ILE A 83 2.90 8.11 -0.26
CA ILE A 83 2.70 9.48 -0.76
C ILE A 83 2.51 9.50 -2.28
N ILE A 84 3.30 8.73 -3.03
CA ILE A 84 3.16 8.64 -4.50
C ILE A 84 1.76 8.13 -4.86
N ILE A 85 1.30 7.08 -4.19
CA ILE A 85 -0.01 6.47 -4.44
C ILE A 85 -1.15 7.42 -4.04
N CYS A 86 -1.05 8.09 -2.88
CA CYS A 86 -2.01 9.10 -2.46
C CYS A 86 -2.08 10.26 -3.45
N SER A 87 -0.95 10.65 -4.05
CA SER A 87 -0.90 11.70 -5.07
C SER A 87 -1.67 11.29 -6.33
N TYR A 88 -1.59 10.02 -6.75
CA TYR A 88 -2.43 9.51 -7.85
C TYR A 88 -3.91 9.60 -7.53
N ALA A 89 -4.30 9.13 -6.35
CA ALA A 89 -5.69 9.13 -5.92
C ALA A 89 -6.26 10.54 -5.77
N ALA A 90 -5.46 11.48 -5.24
CA ALA A 90 -5.80 12.89 -5.17
C ALA A 90 -5.96 13.53 -6.56
N SER A 91 -5.05 13.22 -7.50
CA SER A 91 -5.16 13.69 -8.87
C SER A 91 -6.42 13.16 -9.57
N TYR A 92 -6.88 11.94 -9.24
CA TYR A 92 -8.15 11.45 -9.76
C TYR A 92 -9.35 12.19 -9.18
N PHE A 93 -9.36 12.50 -7.88
CA PHE A 93 -10.42 13.32 -7.30
C PHE A 93 -10.51 14.69 -7.98
N MET A 94 -9.37 15.34 -8.25
CA MET A 94 -9.34 16.59 -8.99
C MET A 94 -9.93 16.46 -10.40
N LYS A 95 -9.65 15.35 -11.09
CA LYS A 95 -10.24 15.07 -12.41
C LYS A 95 -11.75 14.90 -12.33
N ILE A 96 -12.25 14.15 -11.35
CA ILE A 96 -13.70 13.98 -11.12
C ILE A 96 -14.38 15.32 -10.85
N ILE A 97 -13.80 16.14 -9.96
CA ILE A 97 -14.35 17.45 -9.60
C ILE A 97 -14.45 18.34 -10.86
N ARG A 98 -13.46 18.24 -11.76
CA ARG A 98 -13.41 19.02 -13.01
C ARG A 98 -14.38 18.52 -14.09
N GLU A 99 -14.52 17.20 -14.26
CA GLU A 99 -15.29 16.60 -15.36
C GLU A 99 -16.75 16.27 -14.97
N GLY A 100 -17.06 16.19 -13.67
CA GLY A 100 -18.40 15.93 -13.14
C GLY A 100 -18.97 14.53 -13.42
N ARG A 101 -18.24 13.68 -14.17
CA ARG A 101 -18.65 12.31 -14.51
C ARG A 101 -17.97 11.32 -13.59
N VAL A 102 -18.77 10.53 -12.89
CA VAL A 102 -18.28 9.55 -11.92
C VAL A 102 -18.77 8.16 -12.29
N ASN A 103 -17.83 7.24 -12.50
CA ASN A 103 -18.15 5.82 -12.44
C ASN A 103 -18.07 5.38 -10.97
N ARG A 104 -19.21 4.97 -10.40
CA ARG A 104 -19.32 4.64 -8.96
C ARG A 104 -18.31 3.59 -8.52
N ASP A 105 -18.10 2.54 -9.30
CA ASP A 105 -17.20 1.44 -8.92
C ASP A 105 -15.74 1.92 -8.87
N LEU A 106 -15.31 2.68 -9.88
CA LEU A 106 -13.95 3.23 -9.94
C LEU A 106 -13.71 4.28 -8.85
N PHE A 107 -14.75 5.03 -8.48
CA PHE A 107 -14.69 6.04 -7.42
C PHE A 107 -14.57 5.41 -6.03
N ILE A 108 -15.35 4.36 -5.74
CA ILE A 108 -15.27 3.62 -4.48
C ILE A 108 -13.86 3.02 -4.31
N VAL A 109 -13.33 2.40 -5.37
CA VAL A 109 -11.96 1.84 -5.34
C VAL A 109 -10.93 2.95 -5.06
N ASN A 110 -11.05 4.12 -5.70
CA ASN A 110 -10.14 5.24 -5.46
C ASN A 110 -10.20 5.74 -4.01
N ILE A 111 -11.40 5.83 -3.41
CA ILE A 111 -11.56 6.19 -2.00
C ILE A 111 -10.84 5.20 -1.09
N ILE A 112 -11.03 3.91 -1.32
CA ILE A 112 -10.42 2.85 -0.51
C ILE A 112 -8.89 2.89 -0.65
N VAL A 113 -8.37 3.07 -1.87
CA VAL A 113 -6.93 3.24 -2.12
C VAL A 113 -6.41 4.46 -1.35
N PHE A 114 -7.06 5.61 -1.50
CA PHE A 114 -6.62 6.84 -0.82
C PHE A 114 -6.62 6.69 0.70
N LEU A 115 -7.68 6.12 1.27
CA LEU A 115 -7.83 5.93 2.71
C LEU A 115 -6.76 4.98 3.25
N PHE A 116 -6.55 3.84 2.59
CA PHE A 116 -5.58 2.84 3.00
C PHE A 116 -4.16 3.43 3.02
N PHE A 117 -3.69 4.03 1.93
CA PHE A 117 -2.33 4.56 1.84
C PHE A 117 -2.12 5.83 2.68
N SER A 118 -3.17 6.62 2.95
CA SER A 118 -3.08 7.75 3.88
C SER A 118 -2.85 7.27 5.31
N ILE A 119 -3.56 6.21 5.73
CA ILE A 119 -3.34 5.59 7.04
C ILE A 119 -1.97 4.92 7.11
N GLU A 120 -1.51 4.22 6.05
CA GLU A 120 -0.14 3.69 6.00
C GLU A 120 0.91 4.79 6.22
N CYS A 121 0.71 5.97 5.63
CA CYS A 121 1.60 7.10 5.80
C CYS A 121 1.60 7.61 7.25
N ILE A 122 0.43 7.75 7.87
CA ILE A 122 0.30 8.18 9.28
C ILE A 122 0.92 7.15 10.21
N ILE A 123 0.67 5.86 10.01
CA ILE A 123 1.26 4.79 10.82
C ILE A 123 2.78 4.83 10.69
N SER A 124 3.30 4.89 9.47
CA SER A 124 4.74 4.87 9.22
C SER A 124 5.47 6.07 9.85
N THR A 125 4.82 7.25 9.97
CA THR A 125 5.40 8.42 10.64
C THR A 125 5.25 8.38 12.16
N THR A 126 4.18 7.78 12.68
CA THR A 126 3.85 7.77 14.12
C THR A 126 4.30 6.51 14.85
N PHE A 127 4.72 5.46 14.13
CA PHE A 127 5.02 4.15 14.72
C PHE A 127 6.09 4.20 15.83
N ASN A 128 7.18 4.94 15.61
CA ASN A 128 8.23 5.11 16.62
C ASN A 128 7.72 5.82 17.89
N PHE A 129 6.84 6.79 17.73
CA PHE A 129 6.22 7.49 18.85
C PHE A 129 5.23 6.58 19.61
N LEU A 130 4.42 5.81 18.88
CA LEU A 130 3.46 4.87 19.45
C LEU A 130 4.14 3.77 20.26
N ILE A 131 5.22 3.18 19.76
CA ILE A 131 5.99 2.16 20.51
C ILE A 131 6.59 2.76 21.77
N SER A 132 7.15 3.96 21.69
CA SER A 132 7.90 4.56 22.80
C SER A 132 7.02 5.09 23.92
N ASN A 133 5.84 5.66 23.60
CA ASN A 133 5.01 6.38 24.58
C ASN A 133 3.62 5.77 24.80
N HIS A 134 3.09 5.00 23.84
CA HIS A 134 1.70 4.54 23.84
C HIS A 134 1.55 3.12 23.26
N LEU A 135 2.30 2.16 23.81
CA LEU A 135 2.31 0.76 23.33
C LEU A 135 0.91 0.15 23.23
N ASN A 136 0.00 0.49 24.15
CA ASN A 136 -1.39 0.01 24.16
C ASN A 136 -2.19 0.42 22.92
N TRP A 137 -1.81 1.50 22.23
CA TRP A 137 -2.45 1.96 21.00
C TRP A 137 -1.92 1.29 19.74
N VAL A 138 -0.79 0.58 19.82
CA VAL A 138 -0.20 -0.13 18.68
C VAL A 138 -1.17 -1.21 18.19
N ALA A 139 -1.63 -2.11 19.05
CA ALA A 139 -2.51 -3.21 18.64
C ALA A 139 -3.83 -2.75 17.97
N PRO A 140 -4.58 -1.77 18.52
CA PRO A 140 -5.75 -1.21 17.84
C PRO A 140 -5.45 -0.61 16.46
N VAL A 141 -4.36 0.15 16.33
CA VAL A 141 -3.94 0.77 15.05
C VAL A 141 -3.61 -0.30 14.01
N TRP A 142 -2.93 -1.37 14.43
CA TRP A 142 -2.61 -2.51 13.56
C TRP A 142 -3.85 -3.31 13.13
N LEU A 143 -4.82 -3.50 14.03
CA LEU A 143 -6.09 -4.15 13.69
C LEU A 143 -6.89 -3.31 12.70
N PHE A 144 -6.98 -2.01 12.93
CA PHE A 144 -7.63 -1.07 12.01
C PHE A 144 -6.98 -1.09 10.62
N ARG A 145 -5.64 -1.07 10.57
CA ARG A 145 -4.86 -1.27 9.33
C ARG A 145 -5.22 -2.58 8.62
N GLY A 146 -5.37 -3.67 9.36
CA GLY A 146 -5.79 -4.97 8.82
C GLY A 146 -7.17 -4.94 8.16
N ILE A 147 -8.14 -4.27 8.77
CA ILE A 147 -9.50 -4.09 8.20
C ILE A 147 -9.45 -3.28 6.90
N LEU A 148 -8.64 -2.22 6.88
CA LEU A 148 -8.45 -1.40 5.67
C LEU A 148 -7.77 -2.20 4.56
N LEU A 149 -6.77 -3.02 4.89
CA LEU A 149 -6.09 -3.90 3.94
C LEU A 149 -7.05 -4.92 3.34
N LEU A 150 -7.93 -5.52 4.15
CA LEU A 150 -8.96 -6.42 3.66
C LEU A 150 -9.93 -5.71 2.71
N SER A 151 -10.39 -4.52 3.10
CA SER A 151 -11.25 -3.67 2.26
C SER A 151 -10.57 -3.32 0.93
N PHE A 152 -9.27 -3.02 0.97
CA PHE A 152 -8.46 -2.77 -0.21
C PHE A 152 -8.43 -3.98 -1.15
N TYR A 153 -8.11 -5.18 -0.64
CA TYR A 153 -8.10 -6.38 -1.48
C TYR A 153 -9.47 -6.68 -2.09
N LEU A 154 -10.56 -6.57 -1.32
CA LEU A 154 -11.92 -6.77 -1.82
C LEU A 154 -12.26 -5.78 -2.93
N ALA A 155 -11.85 -4.51 -2.81
CA ALA A 155 -12.06 -3.50 -3.83
C ALA A 155 -11.35 -3.84 -5.16
N PHE A 156 -10.11 -4.36 -5.09
CA PHE A 156 -9.37 -4.79 -6.27
C PHE A 156 -9.97 -6.04 -6.94
N ILE A 157 -10.40 -7.02 -6.15
CA ILE A 157 -11.10 -8.21 -6.66
C ILE A 157 -12.38 -7.78 -7.38
N ASN A 158 -13.15 -6.87 -6.79
CA ASN A 158 -14.37 -6.35 -7.39
C ASN A 158 -14.09 -5.58 -8.70
N LEU A 159 -13.04 -4.76 -8.74
CA LEU A 159 -12.60 -4.08 -9.96
C LEU A 159 -12.20 -5.08 -11.05
N GLY A 160 -11.46 -6.13 -10.70
CA GLY A 160 -11.09 -7.22 -11.62
C GLY A 160 -12.30 -7.94 -12.21
N TRP A 161 -13.30 -8.24 -11.38
CA TRP A 161 -14.56 -8.84 -11.85
C TRP A 161 -15.39 -7.89 -12.73
N GLY A 162 -15.42 -6.60 -12.40
CA GLY A 162 -16.09 -5.58 -13.21
C GLY A 162 -15.47 -5.42 -14.60
N VAL A 163 -14.14 -5.39 -14.70
CA VAL A 163 -13.41 -5.31 -15.99
C VAL A 163 -13.60 -6.59 -16.82
N GLY A 164 -13.63 -7.76 -16.18
CA GLY A 164 -13.91 -9.04 -16.85
C GLY A 164 -15.28 -9.08 -17.53
N LYS A 165 -16.31 -8.48 -16.91
CA LYS A 165 -17.66 -8.38 -17.50
C LYS A 165 -17.75 -7.39 -18.66
N ILE A 166 -16.93 -6.33 -18.67
CA ILE A 166 -16.91 -5.34 -19.76
C ILE A 166 -16.26 -5.90 -21.03
N ARG A 167 -15.35 -6.86 -20.93
CA ARG A 167 -14.62 -7.44 -22.09
C ARG A 167 -15.38 -8.57 -22.80
N ILE A 168 -16.44 -9.10 -22.20
CA ILE A 168 -17.26 -10.21 -22.74
C ILE A 168 -18.51 -9.68 -23.47
N ARG A 169 -18.69 -8.35 -23.53
CA ARG A 169 -19.80 -7.70 -24.23
C ARG A 169 -19.27 -6.86 -25.39
#